data_AF-A0A3B4CEA1-F1
#
_entry.id   AF-A0A3B4CEA1-F1
#
_cell.length_a   1.000
_cell.length_b   1.000
_cell.length_c   1.000
_cell.angle_alpha   90.00
_cell.angle_beta   90.00
_cell.angle_gamma   90.00
#
_symmetry.space_group_name_H-M   'P 1'
#
loop_
_entity.id
_entity.type
_entity.pdbx_description
1 polymer ?
#
loop_
_entity_poly.entity_id
_entity_poly.type
_entity_poly.pdbx_seq_one_letter_code
_entity_poly.pdbx_strand_id
1 'polypeptide(L)'
;MSYLAPVLEIGGNGGTPFDFRGTDSGASLEKIGVWAGGWQIKCIKIWLTNGEYREFGKPEGDYSEYAFKPGELITSLSLWDNAEGDGAGTRLGAIKFTTTLDGSFFSKMTDLDLQKEYPIDVGSGICMGIVGFAGEDIDKLGFLFINPIKSTFLTNITYPTLYDVIPQVATEELKSMTYQNDTSVIQEYTLETSEKVIRKSSWLVCSIWPRRGSTVFCYLGRWTPIVVLFIFAMILSLLKTNRTK
;
A
#
# COMPACT_ATOMS: atom_id res chain seq x y z
N MET A 1 -17.30 -4.54 -13.07
CA MET A 1 -16.40 -5.58 -12.53
C MET A 1 -16.00 -5.16 -11.13
N SER A 2 -16.05 -6.08 -10.17
CA SER A 2 -15.59 -5.85 -8.80
C SER A 2 -14.06 -5.76 -8.76
N TYR A 3 -13.51 -4.85 -7.96
CA TYR A 3 -12.07 -4.79 -7.68
C TYR A 3 -11.63 -5.79 -6.60
N LEU A 4 -12.60 -6.34 -5.86
CA LEU A 4 -12.38 -7.40 -4.88
C LEU A 4 -12.65 -8.78 -5.49
N ALA A 5 -11.86 -9.76 -5.06
CA ALA A 5 -12.08 -11.17 -5.31
C ALA A 5 -13.43 -11.62 -4.71
N PRO A 6 -14.04 -12.69 -5.24
CA PRO A 6 -15.25 -13.26 -4.66
C PRO A 6 -15.06 -13.56 -3.17
N VAL A 7 -15.93 -13.01 -2.33
CA VAL A 7 -15.88 -13.23 -0.89
C VAL A 7 -16.62 -14.52 -0.57
N LEU A 8 -15.94 -15.45 0.10
CA LEU A 8 -16.54 -16.64 0.67
C LEU A 8 -16.58 -16.49 2.18
N GLU A 9 -17.80 -16.38 2.73
CA GLU A 9 -18.03 -16.30 4.16
C GLU A 9 -18.39 -17.68 4.73
N ILE A 10 -17.67 -18.12 5.76
CA ILE A 10 -17.84 -19.43 6.39
C ILE A 10 -18.32 -19.29 7.83
N GLY A 11 -19.32 -20.07 8.21
CA GLY A 11 -19.95 -20.09 9.53
C GLY A 11 -21.48 -20.05 9.47
N GLY A 12 -22.13 -19.69 10.57
CA GLY A 12 -23.57 -19.68 10.75
C GLY A 12 -24.29 -18.39 10.39
N ASN A 13 -25.59 -18.34 10.67
CA ASN A 13 -26.47 -17.20 10.35
C ASN A 13 -26.85 -16.35 11.57
N GLY A 14 -26.20 -16.58 12.72
CA GLY A 14 -26.40 -15.77 13.92
C GLY A 14 -25.61 -14.46 13.89
N GLY A 15 -25.64 -13.74 15.02
CA GLY A 15 -24.85 -12.53 15.21
C GLY A 15 -25.36 -11.28 14.48
N THR A 16 -24.63 -10.19 14.65
CA THR A 16 -24.85 -8.91 13.95
C THR A 16 -23.84 -8.78 12.82
N PRO A 17 -24.25 -8.35 11.62
CA PRO A 17 -23.33 -8.16 10.50
C PRO A 17 -22.29 -7.08 10.81
N PHE A 18 -21.06 -7.29 10.33
CA PHE A 18 -20.00 -6.30 10.32
C PHE A 18 -19.27 -6.28 8.97
N ASP A 19 -18.77 -5.10 8.62
CA ASP A 19 -17.90 -4.87 7.46
C ASP A 19 -16.78 -3.93 7.92
N PHE A 20 -15.56 -4.44 7.96
CA PHE A 20 -14.39 -3.66 8.36
C PHE A 20 -13.29 -3.81 7.31
N ARG A 21 -13.10 -2.76 6.53
CA ARG A 21 -12.22 -2.75 5.36
C ARG A 21 -11.56 -1.40 5.11
N GLY A 22 -10.37 -1.43 4.54
CA GLY A 22 -9.63 -0.23 4.15
C GLY A 22 -9.77 0.14 2.68
N THR A 23 -10.87 -0.24 1.99
CA THR A 23 -11.02 0.00 0.55
C THR A 23 -10.96 1.47 0.16
N ASP A 24 -11.40 2.35 1.05
CA ASP A 24 -11.50 3.79 0.78
C ASP A 24 -10.16 4.50 0.98
N SER A 25 -9.32 4.00 1.88
CA SER A 25 -7.97 4.52 2.16
C SER A 25 -6.86 3.77 1.42
N GLY A 26 -7.16 2.61 0.86
CA GLY A 26 -6.16 1.66 0.37
C GLY A 26 -5.42 0.93 1.49
N ALA A 27 -5.95 0.92 2.72
CA ALA A 27 -5.35 0.21 3.84
C ALA A 27 -5.60 -1.30 3.77
N SER A 28 -4.53 -2.06 3.96
CA SER A 28 -4.53 -3.51 4.04
C SER A 28 -4.39 -4.00 5.48
N LEU A 29 -4.64 -5.30 5.67
CA LEU A 29 -4.43 -6.02 6.93
C LEU A 29 -2.96 -5.94 7.36
N GLU A 30 -2.72 -5.37 8.54
CA GLU A 30 -1.39 -5.28 9.17
C GLU A 30 -1.18 -6.39 10.20
N LYS A 31 -2.25 -6.72 10.93
CA LYS A 31 -2.18 -7.68 12.03
C LYS A 31 -3.54 -8.31 12.28
N ILE A 32 -3.53 -9.57 12.70
CA ILE A 32 -4.71 -10.31 13.12
C ILE A 32 -4.44 -11.00 14.45
N GLY A 33 -5.36 -10.86 15.40
CA GLY A 33 -5.40 -11.54 16.67
C GLY A 33 -6.68 -12.35 16.77
N VAL A 34 -6.59 -13.59 17.21
CA VAL A 34 -7.72 -14.53 17.27
C VAL A 34 -7.75 -15.19 18.64
N TRP A 35 -8.95 -15.24 19.22
CA TRP A 35 -9.23 -16.03 20.42
C TRP A 35 -10.05 -17.26 20.03
N ALA A 36 -9.51 -18.44 20.31
CA ALA A 36 -10.19 -19.71 20.08
C ALA A 36 -10.79 -20.26 21.38
N GLY A 37 -12.04 -20.69 21.33
CA GLY A 37 -12.72 -21.42 22.40
C GLY A 37 -12.85 -22.91 22.09
N GLY A 38 -13.61 -23.61 22.93
CA GLY A 38 -13.82 -25.05 22.82
C GLY A 38 -14.34 -25.49 21.47
N TRP A 39 -15.40 -24.84 20.98
CA TRP A 39 -16.13 -25.27 19.78
C TRP A 39 -16.24 -24.17 18.71
N GLN A 40 -15.58 -23.03 18.89
CA GLN A 40 -15.69 -21.87 18.00
C GLN A 40 -14.51 -20.91 18.13
N ILE A 41 -14.39 -20.01 17.15
CA ILE A 41 -13.62 -18.77 17.29
C ILE A 41 -14.45 -17.75 18.09
N LYS A 42 -13.93 -17.33 19.24
CA LYS A 42 -14.58 -16.45 20.21
C LYS A 42 -14.49 -14.99 19.82
N CYS A 43 -13.30 -14.56 19.41
CA CYS A 43 -13.06 -13.16 19.09
C CYS A 43 -11.99 -13.01 18.03
N ILE A 44 -12.12 -11.96 17.22
CA ILE A 44 -11.12 -11.54 16.24
C ILE A 44 -10.85 -10.05 16.43
N LYS A 45 -9.56 -9.72 16.48
CA LYS A 45 -9.06 -8.36 16.45
C LYS A 45 -8.22 -8.14 15.20
N ILE A 46 -8.55 -7.10 14.46
CA ILE A 46 -7.91 -6.76 13.19
C ILE A 46 -7.32 -5.36 13.31
N TRP A 47 -6.09 -5.21 12.83
CA TRP A 47 -5.45 -3.92 12.64
C TRP A 47 -5.22 -3.72 11.15
N LEU A 48 -5.60 -2.54 10.69
CA LEU A 48 -5.30 -2.06 9.35
C LEU A 48 -4.09 -1.14 9.42
N THR A 49 -3.35 -1.14 8.32
CA THR A 49 -2.13 -0.35 8.09
C THR A 49 -2.31 1.18 8.21
N ASN A 50 -3.53 1.70 8.20
CA ASN A 50 -3.83 3.11 8.48
C ASN A 50 -3.90 3.42 9.99
N GLY A 51 -3.62 2.43 10.86
CA GLY A 51 -3.68 2.55 12.32
C GLY A 51 -5.06 2.27 12.91
N GLU A 52 -6.08 2.01 12.09
CA GLU A 52 -7.40 1.62 12.57
C GLU A 52 -7.39 0.18 13.08
N TYR A 53 -8.18 -0.08 14.13
CA TYR A 53 -8.40 -1.43 14.61
C TYR A 53 -9.84 -1.64 15.08
N ARG A 54 -10.29 -2.88 15.00
CA ARG A 54 -11.60 -3.32 15.49
C ARG A 54 -11.49 -4.71 16.11
N GLU A 55 -12.41 -4.99 17.02
CA GLU A 55 -12.55 -6.24 17.74
C GLU A 55 -14.00 -6.71 17.60
N PHE A 56 -14.20 -7.98 17.27
CA PHE A 56 -15.51 -8.60 17.04
C PHE A 56 -15.62 -9.88 17.86
N GLY A 57 -16.75 -10.12 18.51
CA GLY A 57 -16.91 -11.19 19.49
C GLY A 57 -16.44 -10.81 20.89
N LYS A 58 -16.41 -11.78 21.81
CA LYS A 58 -15.98 -11.58 23.20
C LYS A 58 -14.66 -12.32 23.44
N PRO A 59 -13.56 -11.63 23.78
CA PRO A 59 -12.26 -12.25 24.03
C PRO A 59 -12.33 -13.28 25.18
N GLU A 60 -12.07 -14.54 24.85
CA GLU A 60 -12.07 -15.67 25.80
C GLU A 60 -11.36 -16.85 25.15
N GLY A 61 -10.59 -17.62 25.94
CA GLY A 61 -9.82 -18.76 25.43
C GLY A 61 -8.42 -18.39 24.90
N ASP A 62 -7.89 -19.25 24.05
CA ASP A 62 -6.49 -19.20 23.62
C ASP A 62 -6.25 -18.09 22.58
N TYR A 63 -5.33 -17.18 22.90
CA TYR A 63 -4.96 -16.08 22.02
C TYR A 63 -3.82 -16.47 21.08
N SER A 64 -3.97 -16.17 19.79
CA SER A 64 -2.92 -16.26 18.77
C SER A 64 -2.89 -15.00 17.93
N GLU A 65 -1.71 -14.51 17.58
CA GLU A 65 -1.52 -13.30 16.79
C GLU A 65 -0.58 -13.55 15.61
N TYR A 66 -0.85 -12.86 14.50
CA TYR A 66 0.06 -12.77 13.37
C TYR A 66 0.20 -11.32 12.90
N ALA A 67 1.43 -10.82 12.85
CA ALA A 67 1.78 -9.50 12.34
C ALA A 67 2.49 -9.63 10.99
N PHE A 68 1.94 -8.98 9.96
CA PHE A 68 2.48 -9.03 8.61
C PHE A 68 3.67 -8.09 8.48
N LYS A 69 4.75 -8.56 7.85
CA LYS A 69 5.89 -7.72 7.46
C LYS A 69 5.52 -6.85 6.26
N PRO A 70 6.15 -5.67 6.09
CA PRO A 70 5.92 -4.85 4.91
C PRO A 70 6.16 -5.61 3.60
N GLY A 71 5.12 -5.72 2.77
CA GLY A 71 5.16 -6.42 1.48
C GLY A 71 4.93 -7.94 1.57
N GLU A 72 4.63 -8.48 2.74
CA GLU A 72 4.18 -9.86 2.93
C GLU A 72 2.75 -10.02 2.41
N LEU A 73 2.50 -11.05 1.62
CA LEU A 73 1.19 -11.32 1.01
C LEU A 73 0.70 -12.70 1.43
N ILE A 74 -0.62 -12.88 1.54
CA ILE A 74 -1.22 -14.18 1.80
C ILE A 74 -1.18 -15.01 0.51
N THR A 75 -0.63 -16.22 0.59
CA THR A 75 -0.52 -17.15 -0.55
C THR A 75 -1.58 -18.23 -0.55
N SER A 76 -2.09 -18.60 0.63
CA SER A 76 -3.23 -19.48 0.79
C SER A 76 -4.01 -19.11 2.05
N LEU A 77 -5.33 -19.27 2.00
CA LEU A 77 -6.21 -19.09 3.15
C LEU A 77 -7.26 -20.20 3.10
N SER A 78 -7.50 -20.80 4.25
CA SER A 78 -8.55 -21.78 4.45
C SER A 78 -9.34 -21.44 5.72
N LEU A 79 -10.65 -21.64 5.64
CA LEU A 79 -11.57 -21.47 6.76
C LEU A 79 -12.28 -22.80 7.04
N TRP A 80 -12.73 -22.96 8.27
CA TRP A 80 -13.59 -24.07 8.70
C TRP A 80 -14.75 -23.52 9.50
N ASP A 81 -15.92 -24.12 9.33
CA ASP A 81 -17.02 -23.99 10.29
C ASP A 81 -16.80 -24.93 11.48
N ASN A 82 -17.60 -24.76 12.55
CA ASN A 82 -17.64 -25.72 13.64
C ASN A 82 -18.50 -26.93 13.22
N ALA A 83 -17.94 -27.93 12.55
CA ALA A 83 -18.76 -28.94 11.86
C ALA A 83 -19.27 -30.12 12.73
N GLU A 84 -19.05 -30.14 14.04
CA GLU A 84 -19.36 -31.29 14.91
C GLU A 84 -20.18 -30.88 16.15
N GLY A 85 -21.07 -31.78 16.62
CA GLY A 85 -21.90 -31.59 17.82
C GLY A 85 -23.23 -30.85 17.62
N ASP A 86 -23.95 -30.60 18.72
CA ASP A 86 -25.14 -29.74 18.74
C ASP A 86 -24.73 -28.30 18.38
N GLY A 87 -25.19 -27.81 17.24
CA GLY A 87 -24.79 -26.48 16.73
C GLY A 87 -23.73 -26.52 15.63
N ALA A 88 -23.58 -27.64 14.92
CA ALA A 88 -22.72 -27.72 13.75
C ALA A 88 -23.05 -26.66 12.68
N GLY A 89 -22.04 -26.02 12.10
CA GLY A 89 -22.20 -25.00 11.06
C GLY A 89 -22.79 -23.68 11.56
N THR A 90 -22.79 -23.44 12.86
CA THR A 90 -23.34 -22.21 13.45
C THR A 90 -22.30 -21.13 13.75
N ARG A 91 -21.01 -21.48 13.75
CA ARG A 91 -19.88 -20.61 14.05
C ARG A 91 -18.70 -20.88 13.12
N LEU A 92 -17.76 -19.95 13.10
CA LEU A 92 -16.42 -20.17 12.56
C LEU A 92 -15.62 -21.08 13.51
N GLY A 93 -14.98 -22.11 12.98
CA GLY A 93 -14.21 -23.10 13.74
C GLY A 93 -12.69 -22.94 13.63
N ALA A 94 -12.18 -22.49 12.48
CA ALA A 94 -10.74 -22.25 12.31
C ALA A 94 -10.39 -21.28 11.18
N ILE A 95 -9.20 -20.69 11.30
CA ILE A 95 -8.55 -19.83 10.31
C ILE A 95 -7.12 -20.32 10.11
N LYS A 96 -6.76 -20.64 8.87
CA LYS A 96 -5.39 -21.02 8.49
C LYS A 96 -4.94 -20.25 7.28
N PHE A 97 -3.76 -19.65 7.32
CA PHE A 97 -3.15 -19.06 6.14
C PHE A 97 -1.64 -19.23 6.10
N THR A 98 -1.08 -19.12 4.90
CA THR A 98 0.35 -19.04 4.64
C THR A 98 0.68 -17.75 3.89
N THR A 99 1.94 -17.31 3.96
CA THR A 99 2.36 -16.06 3.33
C THR A 99 3.55 -16.26 2.37
N THR A 100 3.91 -15.20 1.65
CA THR A 100 5.06 -15.17 0.72
C THR A 100 6.42 -15.21 1.42
N LEU A 101 6.47 -14.99 2.74
CA LEU A 101 7.71 -14.95 3.52
C LEU A 101 7.83 -16.15 4.46
N ASP A 102 7.33 -17.31 4.01
CA ASP A 102 7.26 -18.58 4.77
C ASP A 102 6.52 -18.46 6.12
N GLY A 103 5.68 -17.44 6.24
CA GLY A 103 4.79 -17.24 7.36
C GLY A 103 3.64 -18.24 7.35
N SER A 104 3.25 -18.68 8.54
CA SER A 104 2.10 -19.57 8.72
C SER A 104 1.36 -19.19 9.99
N PHE A 105 0.04 -19.13 9.90
CA PHE A 105 -0.85 -18.90 11.02
C PHE A 105 -1.96 -19.93 11.00
N PHE A 106 -2.24 -20.51 12.16
CA PHE A 106 -3.34 -21.45 12.32
C PHE A 106 -3.95 -21.31 13.71
N SER A 107 -5.17 -20.78 13.75
CA SER A 107 -5.99 -20.70 14.98
C SER A 107 -7.25 -21.53 14.76
N LYS A 108 -7.56 -22.41 15.71
CA LYS A 108 -8.67 -23.35 15.63
C LYS A 108 -9.30 -23.58 17.00
N MET A 109 -10.56 -23.99 17.00
CA MET A 109 -11.25 -24.51 18.18
C MET A 109 -10.49 -25.68 18.82
N THR A 110 -10.63 -25.84 20.14
CA THR A 110 -9.80 -26.76 20.95
C THR A 110 -10.41 -28.14 21.20
N ASP A 111 -11.75 -28.23 21.26
CA ASP A 111 -12.46 -29.41 21.76
C ASP A 111 -13.08 -30.24 20.63
N LEU A 112 -13.35 -29.62 19.47
CA LEU A 112 -13.95 -30.27 18.31
C LEU A 112 -12.94 -30.44 17.17
N ASP A 113 -13.10 -31.52 16.40
CA ASP A 113 -12.25 -31.78 15.24
C ASP A 113 -12.71 -30.99 14.01
N LEU A 114 -11.72 -30.59 13.20
CA LEU A 114 -11.98 -29.90 11.94
C LEU A 114 -12.40 -30.91 10.87
N GLN A 115 -13.54 -30.66 10.23
CA GLN A 115 -14.08 -31.53 9.19
C GLN A 115 -13.81 -30.97 7.78
N LYS A 116 -14.68 -30.08 7.30
CA LYS A 116 -14.61 -29.57 5.93
C LYS A 116 -13.76 -28.31 5.86
N GLU A 117 -12.65 -28.41 5.14
CA GLU A 117 -11.83 -27.26 4.75
C GLU A 117 -12.50 -26.49 3.61
N TYR A 118 -12.55 -25.17 3.74
CA TYR A 118 -13.00 -24.25 2.70
C TYR A 118 -11.81 -23.39 2.24
N PRO A 119 -11.13 -23.78 1.15
CA PRO A 119 -10.08 -22.96 0.54
C PRO A 119 -10.67 -21.66 -0.04
N ILE A 120 -10.01 -20.55 0.21
CA ILE A 120 -10.45 -19.21 -0.23
C ILE A 120 -9.57 -18.76 -1.40
N ASP A 121 -10.19 -18.17 -2.43
CA ASP A 121 -9.46 -17.47 -3.48
C ASP A 121 -8.90 -16.14 -2.93
N VAL A 122 -7.59 -16.12 -2.70
CA VAL A 122 -6.90 -14.95 -2.15
C VAL A 122 -6.58 -13.87 -3.20
N GLY A 123 -6.88 -14.11 -4.48
CA GLY A 123 -6.63 -13.15 -5.57
C GLY A 123 -5.17 -12.69 -5.62
N SER A 124 -4.93 -11.42 -5.33
CA SER A 124 -3.58 -10.84 -5.24
C SER A 124 -2.80 -11.18 -3.95
N GLY A 125 -3.47 -11.75 -2.94
CA GLY A 125 -2.94 -11.95 -1.60
C GLY A 125 -2.96 -10.71 -0.71
N ILE A 126 -3.39 -9.55 -1.22
CA ILE A 126 -3.58 -8.31 -0.45
C ILE A 126 -4.95 -8.34 0.21
N CYS A 127 -4.97 -8.59 1.51
CA CYS A 127 -6.18 -8.54 2.32
C CYS A 127 -6.51 -7.08 2.71
N MET A 128 -7.72 -6.63 2.38
CA MET A 128 -8.25 -5.29 2.65
C MET A 128 -9.05 -5.21 3.95
N GLY A 129 -9.34 -6.36 4.57
CA GLY A 129 -10.16 -6.43 5.78
C GLY A 129 -11.02 -7.69 5.83
N ILE A 130 -12.04 -7.65 6.69
CA ILE A 130 -12.94 -8.77 6.96
C ILE A 130 -14.40 -8.32 6.94
N VAL A 131 -15.27 -9.26 6.59
CA VAL A 131 -16.73 -9.15 6.68
C VAL A 131 -17.27 -10.36 7.40
N GLY A 132 -18.45 -10.26 7.99
CA GLY A 132 -19.07 -11.40 8.62
C GLY A 132 -20.14 -11.03 9.61
N PHE A 133 -20.37 -11.93 10.57
CA PHE A 133 -21.36 -11.78 11.63
C PHE A 133 -20.74 -12.16 12.97
N ALA A 134 -21.02 -11.37 14.00
CA ALA A 134 -20.53 -11.64 15.34
C ALA A 134 -21.55 -11.26 16.42
N GLY A 135 -21.52 -12.00 17.53
CA GLY A 135 -22.23 -11.71 18.77
C GLY A 135 -21.28 -11.87 19.95
N GLU A 136 -21.51 -12.87 20.79
CA GLU A 136 -20.52 -13.30 21.79
C GLU A 136 -19.33 -14.05 21.16
N ASP A 137 -19.57 -14.66 20.00
CA ASP A 137 -18.61 -15.43 19.22
C ASP A 137 -18.55 -14.89 17.78
N ILE A 138 -17.65 -15.44 16.96
CA ILE A 138 -17.67 -15.22 15.51
C ILE A 138 -18.63 -16.23 14.86
N ASP A 139 -19.81 -15.75 14.48
CA ASP A 139 -20.81 -16.55 13.77
C ASP A 139 -20.34 -16.90 12.36
N LYS A 140 -19.83 -15.92 11.62
CA LYS A 140 -19.43 -16.07 10.22
C LYS A 140 -18.31 -15.09 9.88
N LEU A 141 -17.40 -15.50 9.00
CA LEU A 141 -16.28 -14.65 8.58
C LEU A 141 -15.91 -14.88 7.11
N GLY A 142 -15.61 -13.79 6.41
CA GLY A 142 -14.96 -13.78 5.10
C GLY A 142 -13.85 -12.74 5.07
N PHE A 143 -12.81 -13.02 4.27
CA PHE A 143 -11.69 -12.10 4.04
C PHE A 143 -11.87 -11.38 2.70
N LEU A 144 -11.59 -10.08 2.68
CA LEU A 144 -11.69 -9.25 1.48
C LEU A 144 -10.33 -9.16 0.79
N PHE A 145 -10.17 -9.74 -0.38
CA PHE A 145 -8.93 -9.65 -1.15
C PHE A 145 -9.08 -8.77 -2.39
N ILE A 146 -8.04 -8.02 -2.74
CA ILE A 146 -7.97 -7.37 -4.06
C ILE A 146 -7.78 -8.47 -5.11
N ASN A 147 -8.50 -8.35 -6.24
CA ASN A 147 -8.26 -9.18 -7.41
C ASN A 147 -6.81 -9.10 -7.91
N PRO A 148 -6.33 -10.08 -8.71
CA PRO A 148 -5.01 -10.02 -9.32
C PRO A 148 -4.75 -8.67 -10.00
N ILE A 149 -3.68 -8.01 -9.57
CA ILE A 149 -3.35 -6.64 -9.99
C ILE A 149 -2.53 -6.69 -11.28
N LYS A 150 -3.07 -6.12 -12.36
CA LYS A 150 -2.32 -5.95 -13.62
C LYS A 150 -1.32 -4.80 -13.54
N SER A 151 -1.72 -3.69 -12.93
CA SER A 151 -0.95 -2.45 -12.89
C SER A 151 -1.47 -1.52 -11.82
N THR A 152 -0.58 -0.74 -11.20
CA THR A 152 -0.90 0.34 -10.26
C THR A 152 -0.32 1.65 -10.76
N PHE A 153 -1.12 2.72 -10.69
CA PHE A 153 -0.71 4.04 -11.19
C PHE A 153 -0.92 5.11 -10.14
N LEU A 154 0.09 5.96 -9.94
CA LEU A 154 -0.09 7.25 -9.28
C LEU A 154 -0.38 8.30 -10.37
N THR A 155 -1.58 8.86 -10.34
CA THR A 155 -2.07 9.83 -11.34
C THR A 155 -2.67 11.05 -10.64
N ASN A 156 -3.05 12.07 -11.41
CA ASN A 156 -3.64 13.31 -10.87
C ASN A 156 -2.79 13.98 -9.78
N ILE A 157 -1.47 13.89 -9.93
CA ILE A 157 -0.51 14.48 -9.00
C ILE A 157 -0.62 16.00 -9.09
N THR A 158 -0.85 16.64 -7.95
CA THR A 158 -0.88 18.09 -7.80
C THR A 158 0.16 18.51 -6.77
N TYR A 159 0.78 19.66 -6.99
CA TYR A 159 1.74 20.27 -6.07
C TYR A 159 1.15 21.58 -5.55
N PRO A 160 0.29 21.53 -4.51
CA PRO A 160 -0.54 22.67 -4.12
C PRO A 160 0.27 23.88 -3.65
N THR A 161 1.45 23.65 -3.07
CA THR A 161 2.34 24.70 -2.54
C THR A 161 3.44 25.13 -3.51
N LEU A 162 3.47 24.59 -4.75
CA LEU A 162 4.58 24.82 -5.68
C LEU A 162 4.78 26.31 -6.00
N TYR A 163 3.68 27.07 -6.09
CA TYR A 163 3.71 28.50 -6.42
C TYR A 163 4.20 29.38 -5.26
N ASP A 164 4.18 28.86 -4.04
CA ASP A 164 4.59 29.59 -2.83
C ASP A 164 6.07 29.36 -2.47
N VAL A 165 6.74 28.43 -3.16
CA VAL A 165 8.12 28.05 -2.86
C VAL A 165 9.09 28.85 -3.74
N ILE A 166 10.02 29.57 -3.08
CA ILE A 166 11.17 30.16 -3.75
C ILE A 166 12.25 29.07 -3.89
N PRO A 167 12.68 28.72 -5.12
CA PRO A 167 13.66 27.66 -5.32
C PRO A 167 15.03 28.07 -4.76
N GLN A 168 15.63 27.17 -3.97
CA GLN A 168 17.01 27.32 -3.52
C GLN A 168 17.95 26.72 -4.57
N VAL A 169 18.58 27.58 -5.36
CA VAL A 169 19.49 27.19 -6.43
C VAL A 169 20.93 27.38 -5.94
N ALA A 170 21.66 26.28 -5.79
CA ALA A 170 23.10 26.31 -5.54
C ALA A 170 23.84 26.49 -6.87
N THR A 171 24.83 27.38 -6.89
CA THR A 171 25.72 27.55 -8.05
C THR A 171 26.89 26.60 -7.93
N GLU A 172 27.18 25.89 -9.01
CA GLU A 172 28.38 25.05 -9.14
C GLU A 172 29.27 25.61 -10.25
N GLU A 173 30.56 25.70 -9.99
CA GLU A 173 31.52 26.17 -10.99
C GLU A 173 31.85 25.04 -11.95
N LEU A 174 31.50 25.22 -13.23
CA LEU A 174 31.73 24.20 -14.26
C LEU A 174 33.10 24.34 -14.91
N LYS A 175 33.48 25.58 -15.24
CA LYS A 175 34.74 25.92 -15.87
C LYS A 175 35.00 27.42 -15.77
N SER A 176 36.24 27.78 -15.47
CA SER A 176 36.74 29.16 -15.51
C SER A 176 37.98 29.23 -16.40
N MET A 177 38.03 30.21 -17.31
CA MET A 177 39.16 30.44 -18.21
C MET A 177 39.30 31.94 -18.47
N THR A 178 40.55 32.43 -18.53
CA THR A 178 40.87 33.82 -18.84
C THR A 178 41.63 33.88 -20.16
N TYR A 179 41.24 34.79 -21.05
CA TYR A 179 41.92 35.07 -22.30
C TYR A 179 42.46 36.50 -22.27
N GLN A 180 43.72 36.70 -22.67
CA GLN A 180 44.37 38.01 -22.76
C GLN A 180 44.71 38.31 -24.22
N ASN A 181 44.35 39.50 -24.68
CA ASN A 181 44.66 39.96 -26.04
C ASN A 181 45.63 41.15 -25.99
N ASP A 182 46.92 40.87 -26.17
CA ASP A 182 47.97 41.89 -26.18
C ASP A 182 48.17 42.51 -27.58
N THR A 183 47.22 42.31 -28.50
CA THR A 183 47.27 42.82 -29.87
C THR A 183 46.22 43.90 -30.11
N SER A 184 46.43 44.74 -31.13
CA SER A 184 45.46 45.76 -31.56
C SER A 184 44.35 45.21 -32.47
N VAL A 185 44.33 43.89 -32.70
CA VAL A 185 43.38 43.20 -33.59
C VAL A 185 42.43 42.34 -32.75
N ILE A 186 41.17 42.27 -33.18
CA ILE A 186 40.14 41.46 -32.52
C ILE A 186 40.48 39.96 -32.66
N GLN A 187 40.38 39.21 -31.56
CA GLN A 187 40.58 37.76 -31.52
C GLN A 187 39.30 37.06 -31.06
N GLU A 188 39.02 35.89 -31.62
CA GLU A 188 37.88 35.03 -31.26
C GLU A 188 38.38 33.72 -30.65
N TYR A 189 37.78 33.33 -29.52
CA TYR A 189 38.07 32.07 -28.83
C TYR A 189 36.80 31.24 -28.70
N THR A 190 36.94 29.93 -28.81
CA THR A 190 35.86 28.97 -28.56
C THR A 190 36.12 28.23 -27.25
N LEU A 191 35.20 28.33 -26.30
CA LEU A 191 35.24 27.61 -25.03
C LEU A 191 34.16 26.54 -25.01
N GLU A 192 34.56 25.28 -25.09
CA GLU A 192 33.66 24.14 -24.94
C GLU A 192 33.69 23.61 -23.49
N THR A 193 32.51 23.26 -22.96
CA THR A 193 32.33 22.69 -21.61
C THR A 193 31.24 21.63 -21.66
N SER A 194 31.42 20.54 -20.92
CA SER A 194 30.42 19.48 -20.73
C SER A 194 30.35 19.09 -19.26
N GLU A 195 29.15 18.78 -18.78
CA GLU A 195 28.91 18.37 -17.40
C GLU A 195 27.79 17.32 -17.36
N LYS A 196 27.93 16.35 -16.47
CA LYS A 196 26.92 15.30 -16.26
C LYS A 196 25.94 15.71 -15.16
N VAL A 197 24.72 16.06 -15.55
CA VAL A 197 23.64 16.38 -14.61
C VAL A 197 22.80 15.13 -14.27
N ILE A 198 22.61 14.85 -12.98
CA ILE A 198 21.72 13.77 -12.51
C ILE A 198 20.46 14.38 -11.91
N ARG A 199 19.31 14.15 -12.56
CA ARG A 199 18.00 14.58 -12.06
C ARG A 199 17.35 13.43 -11.27
N LYS A 200 16.83 13.74 -10.08
CA LYS A 200 16.13 12.78 -9.22
C LYS A 200 14.71 13.27 -8.95
N SER A 201 13.77 12.35 -8.91
CA SER A 201 12.38 12.59 -8.48
C SER A 201 11.97 11.49 -7.53
N SER A 202 11.28 11.84 -6.45
CA SER A 202 10.82 10.90 -5.43
C SER A 202 9.47 11.35 -4.92
N TRP A 203 8.53 10.41 -4.83
CA TRP A 203 7.24 10.61 -4.17
C TRP A 203 7.19 9.69 -2.97
N LEU A 204 6.87 10.26 -1.81
CA LEU A 204 6.61 9.46 -0.62
C LEU A 204 5.24 8.80 -0.77
N VAL A 205 5.26 7.47 -0.82
CA VAL A 205 4.06 6.63 -0.73
C VAL A 205 4.07 6.03 0.68
N CYS A 206 2.95 6.12 1.39
CA CYS A 206 2.80 5.48 2.69
C CYS A 206 3.15 3.99 2.57
N SER A 207 3.88 3.43 3.55
CA SER A 207 4.51 2.10 3.56
C SER A 207 3.57 0.89 3.43
N ILE A 208 2.31 1.16 3.12
CA ILE A 208 1.14 0.31 3.18
C ILE A 208 0.92 -0.46 1.86
N TRP A 209 1.31 0.14 0.73
CA TRP A 209 1.28 -0.54 -0.56
C TRP A 209 2.56 -1.35 -0.78
N PRO A 210 2.46 -2.64 -1.17
CA PRO A 210 3.62 -3.50 -1.27
C PRO A 210 4.57 -2.97 -2.35
N ARG A 211 5.62 -2.25 -1.94
CA ARG A 211 6.71 -1.79 -2.82
C ARG A 211 7.39 -2.94 -3.58
N ARG A 212 7.21 -4.19 -3.11
CA ARG A 212 7.70 -5.42 -3.75
C ARG A 212 6.61 -6.28 -4.41
N GLY A 213 5.32 -5.95 -4.25
CA GLY A 213 4.19 -6.74 -4.79
C GLY A 213 3.40 -6.02 -5.89
N SER A 214 3.60 -4.72 -6.08
CA SER A 214 2.98 -3.97 -7.17
C SER A 214 3.95 -2.89 -7.67
N THR A 215 4.35 -2.98 -8.92
CA THR A 215 5.14 -1.94 -9.58
C THR A 215 4.22 -0.73 -9.79
N VAL A 216 4.39 0.30 -8.96
CA VAL A 216 3.66 1.56 -9.11
C VAL A 216 4.33 2.39 -10.20
N PHE A 217 3.60 2.66 -11.27
CA PHE A 217 4.05 3.55 -12.33
C PHE A 217 3.50 4.96 -12.10
N CYS A 218 4.37 5.96 -12.12
CA CYS A 218 3.96 7.36 -12.12
C CYS A 218 3.82 7.83 -13.57
N TYR A 219 2.59 8.09 -14.01
CA TYR A 219 2.35 8.71 -15.31
C TYR A 219 2.25 10.22 -15.13
N LEU A 220 3.36 10.90 -15.39
CA LEU A 220 3.31 12.33 -15.71
C LEU A 220 2.76 12.41 -17.13
N GLY A 221 1.49 12.83 -17.27
CA GLY A 221 0.86 13.06 -18.56
C GLY A 221 1.77 13.90 -19.47
N ARG A 222 1.73 13.65 -20.79
CA ARG A 222 2.51 14.34 -21.82
C ARG A 222 2.61 15.84 -21.49
N TRP A 223 3.76 16.26 -20.97
CA TRP A 223 4.07 17.66 -20.87
C TRP A 223 4.25 18.18 -22.30
N THR A 224 3.27 18.91 -22.81
CA THR A 224 3.51 19.84 -23.92
C THR A 224 4.65 20.78 -23.51
N PRO A 225 5.67 21.01 -24.37
CA PRO A 225 6.95 21.65 -24.00
C PRO A 225 6.86 23.16 -23.71
N ILE A 226 5.69 23.66 -23.31
CA ILE A 226 5.42 25.10 -23.19
C ILE A 226 5.87 25.65 -21.83
N VAL A 227 5.88 24.84 -20.76
CA VAL A 227 6.19 25.33 -19.40
C VAL A 227 7.70 25.47 -19.15
N VAL A 228 8.55 24.75 -19.88
CA VAL A 228 10.02 24.83 -19.71
C VAL A 228 10.60 26.09 -20.37
N LEU A 229 9.93 26.65 -21.39
CA LEU A 229 10.42 27.87 -22.05
C LEU A 229 10.27 29.13 -21.18
N PHE A 230 9.29 29.18 -20.28
CA PHE A 230 9.02 30.39 -19.49
C PHE A 230 10.10 30.67 -18.43
N ILE A 231 10.69 29.63 -17.84
CA ILE A 231 11.75 29.81 -16.83
C ILE A 231 13.08 30.22 -17.49
N PHE A 232 13.38 29.71 -18.70
CA PHE A 232 14.60 30.09 -19.42
C PHE A 232 14.52 31.50 -20.04
N ALA A 233 13.35 31.92 -20.53
CA ALA A 233 13.17 33.25 -21.11
C ALA A 233 13.25 34.38 -20.05
N MET A 234 12.79 34.13 -18.83
CA MET A 234 12.81 35.13 -17.75
C MET A 234 14.25 35.38 -17.23
N ILE A 235 15.09 34.33 -17.20
CA ILE A 235 16.50 34.44 -16.79
C ILE A 235 17.34 35.18 -17.83
N LEU A 236 17.09 34.97 -19.14
CA LEU A 236 17.78 35.74 -20.19
C LEU A 236 17.35 37.22 -20.26
N SER A 237 16.11 37.55 -19.89
CA SER A 237 15.66 38.95 -19.86
C SER A 237 16.28 39.73 -18.70
N LEU A 238 16.47 39.10 -17.53
CA LEU A 238 17.07 39.74 -16.36
C LEU A 238 18.57 40.01 -16.51
N LEU A 239 19.29 39.18 -17.28
CA LEU A 239 20.71 39.37 -17.57
C LEU A 239 21.01 40.50 -18.56
N LYS A 240 20.02 40.96 -19.36
CA LYS A 240 20.19 42.13 -20.25
C LYS A 240 20.02 43.47 -19.54
N THR A 241 19.31 43.53 -18.41
CA THR A 241 18.98 44.79 -17.72
C THR A 241 20.00 45.28 -16.70
N ASN A 242 20.99 44.47 -16.31
CA ASN A 242 21.99 44.85 -15.28
C ASN A 242 23.38 45.25 -15.82
N ARG A 243 23.49 45.62 -17.10
CA ARG A 243 24.64 46.38 -17.62
C ARG A 243 24.19 47.75 -18.08
N THR A 244 24.08 48.69 -17.14
CA THR A 244 24.31 50.14 -17.36
C THR A 244 24.29 50.86 -16.01
N LYS A 245 25.45 50.92 -15.37
CA LYS A 245 26.10 52.13 -14.83
C LYS A 245 27.41 51.73 -14.15
#